data_AF-A0A9W9YYK4-F1
#
_entry.id   AF-A0A9W9YYK4-F1
#
_cell.length_a   1.000
_cell.length_b   1.000
_cell.length_c   1.000
_cell.angle_alpha   90.00
_cell.angle_beta   90.00
_cell.angle_gamma   90.00
#
_symmetry.space_group_name_H-M   'P 1'
#
loop_
_entity.id
_entity.type
_entity.pdbx_description
1 polymer ?
#
loop_
_entity_poly.entity_id
_entity_poly.type
_entity_poly.pdbx_seq_one_letter_code
_entity_poly.pdbx_strand_id
1 'polypeptide(L)'
;MPRAAKDLFRRQLAMKNKTTVKKTDRKKKKQGMTKFQRIPGESKKQYFDRIDREATVEVAETLKASRKMRDGRKKHLNERKQKIKEKKRSSEEHASFDSMKDSVRFGDVVMQPPSLTAKPRKASQKNKGSKTLLLHSLISQEQDTNIDTKAQIKTPANPGLPKTKKRKHMSALERDKADKERERAIMAYRQLRKQRLQEKNEAV
;
A
#
# COMPACT_ATOMS: atom_id res chain seq x y z
N MET A 1 -67.24 -55.65 -1.81
CA MET A 1 -65.96 -55.41 -2.53
C MET A 1 -64.85 -55.11 -1.52
N PRO A 2 -63.77 -55.91 -1.46
CA PRO A 2 -62.64 -55.67 -0.57
C PRO A 2 -61.96 -54.33 -0.87
N ARG A 3 -61.42 -53.64 0.15
CA ARG A 3 -60.81 -52.29 0.02
C ARG A 3 -59.75 -52.21 -1.08
N ALA A 4 -58.94 -53.26 -1.23
CA ALA A 4 -57.92 -53.35 -2.28
C ALA A 4 -58.49 -53.24 -3.71
N ALA A 5 -59.70 -53.75 -3.95
CA ALA A 5 -60.36 -53.66 -5.25
C ALA A 5 -60.87 -52.24 -5.54
N LYS A 6 -61.30 -51.48 -4.51
CA LYS A 6 -61.67 -50.07 -4.65
C LYS A 6 -60.46 -49.20 -5.00
N ASP A 7 -59.30 -49.48 -4.40
CA ASP A 7 -58.08 -48.70 -4.66
C ASP A 7 -57.51 -48.96 -6.06
N LEU A 8 -57.57 -50.20 -6.55
CA LEU A 8 -57.18 -50.53 -7.92
C LEU A 8 -58.10 -49.88 -8.96
N PHE A 9 -59.41 -49.87 -8.72
CA PHE A 9 -60.38 -49.22 -9.61
C PHE A 9 -60.22 -47.68 -9.60
N ARG A 10 -59.96 -47.08 -8.44
CA ARG A 10 -59.66 -45.65 -8.30
C ARG A 10 -58.36 -45.26 -9.01
N ARG A 11 -57.35 -46.12 -8.97
CA ARG A 11 -56.06 -45.92 -9.64
C ARG A 11 -56.18 -46.08 -11.16
N GLN A 12 -57.01 -46.99 -11.66
CA GLN A 12 -57.32 -47.11 -13.09
C GLN A 12 -58.10 -45.90 -13.63
N LEU A 13 -59.05 -45.37 -12.86
CA LEU A 13 -59.82 -44.19 -13.26
C LEU A 13 -59.00 -42.89 -13.18
N ALA A 14 -58.04 -42.79 -12.25
CA ALA A 14 -57.16 -41.62 -12.12
C ALA A 14 -56.10 -41.51 -13.24
N MET A 15 -55.82 -42.59 -13.98
CA MET A 15 -54.79 -42.61 -15.03
C MET A 15 -55.33 -42.32 -16.44
N LYS A 16 -56.66 -42.15 -16.60
CA LYS A 16 -57.29 -41.92 -17.92
C LYS A 16 -57.42 -40.44 -18.34
N ASN A 17 -57.06 -39.48 -17.49
CA ASN A 17 -57.15 -38.05 -17.80
C ASN A 17 -55.77 -37.38 -17.86
N LYS A 18 -54.92 -37.78 -18.81
CA LYS A 18 -53.67 -37.07 -19.16
C LYS A 18 -53.45 -36.98 -20.67
N THR A 19 -54.41 -36.43 -21.39
CA THR A 19 -54.20 -35.90 -22.74
C THR A 19 -55.10 -34.69 -22.96
N THR A 20 -54.55 -33.49 -22.73
CA THR A 20 -54.82 -32.21 -23.43
C THR A 20 -54.27 -31.04 -22.61
N VAL A 21 -52.94 -30.98 -22.45
CA VAL A 21 -52.31 -29.67 -22.19
C VAL A 21 -52.19 -29.00 -23.55
N LYS A 22 -53.04 -28.00 -23.81
CA LYS A 22 -52.87 -27.05 -24.91
C LYS A 22 -51.48 -26.41 -24.76
N LYS A 23 -50.64 -26.58 -25.79
CA LYS A 23 -49.35 -25.89 -25.92
C LYS A 23 -49.59 -24.39 -26.04
N THR A 24 -49.57 -23.66 -24.93
CA THR A 24 -49.24 -22.23 -24.92
C THR A 24 -47.75 -22.08 -24.72
N ASP A 25 -46.99 -22.51 -25.73
CA ASP A 25 -45.54 -22.33 -25.78
C ASP A 25 -45.19 -21.13 -26.67
N ARG A 26 -44.17 -20.39 -26.21
CA ARG A 26 -43.37 -19.37 -26.93
C ARG A 26 -43.77 -17.90 -26.77
N LYS A 27 -43.74 -17.39 -25.54
CA LYS A 27 -43.43 -15.96 -25.31
C LYS A 27 -42.57 -15.70 -24.07
N LYS A 28 -41.58 -16.56 -23.80
CA LYS A 28 -40.56 -16.32 -22.74
C LYS A 28 -39.18 -16.87 -23.13
N LYS A 29 -38.63 -16.54 -24.31
CA LYS A 29 -37.23 -16.87 -24.68
C LYS A 29 -36.59 -15.84 -25.62
N LYS A 30 -36.59 -14.55 -25.26
CA LYS A 30 -35.74 -13.54 -25.93
C LYS A 30 -35.06 -12.55 -24.98
N GLN A 31 -35.26 -12.63 -23.66
CA GLN A 31 -34.63 -11.66 -22.76
C GLN A 31 -33.11 -11.85 -22.64
N GLY A 32 -32.60 -13.08 -22.70
CA GLY A 32 -31.15 -13.35 -22.61
C GLY A 32 -30.33 -12.99 -23.86
N MET A 33 -30.95 -12.91 -25.04
CA MET A 33 -30.21 -12.63 -26.28
C MET A 33 -29.97 -11.14 -26.54
N THR A 34 -30.68 -10.24 -25.86
CA THR A 34 -30.55 -8.79 -26.08
C THR A 34 -29.34 -8.17 -25.42
N LYS A 35 -28.80 -8.80 -24.35
CA LYS A 35 -27.66 -8.27 -23.59
C LYS A 35 -26.37 -8.23 -24.41
N PHE A 36 -26.19 -9.22 -25.29
CA PHE A 36 -25.02 -9.37 -26.16
C PHE A 36 -25.28 -8.95 -27.61
N GLN A 37 -26.29 -8.10 -27.85
CA GLN A 37 -26.50 -7.52 -29.18
C GLN A 37 -25.78 -6.18 -29.29
N ARG A 38 -25.18 -5.92 -30.45
CA ARG A 38 -24.57 -4.61 -30.75
C ARG A 38 -25.68 -3.58 -30.91
N ILE A 39 -25.53 -2.43 -30.25
CA ILE A 39 -26.50 -1.35 -30.37
C ILE A 39 -26.35 -0.73 -31.77
N PRO A 40 -27.45 -0.37 -32.46
CA PRO A 40 -27.36 0.36 -33.72
C PRO A 40 -26.58 1.67 -33.52
N GLY A 41 -25.54 1.89 -34.33
CA GLY A 41 -24.64 3.06 -34.22
C GLY A 41 -23.38 2.85 -33.36
N GLU A 42 -23.25 1.71 -32.68
CA GLU A 42 -22.07 1.38 -31.88
C GLU A 42 -20.93 0.80 -32.75
N SER A 43 -19.70 1.27 -32.51
CA SER A 43 -18.50 0.69 -33.13
C SER A 43 -18.23 -0.72 -32.60
N LYS A 44 -17.65 -1.60 -33.43
CA LYS A 44 -17.27 -2.96 -33.00
C LYS A 44 -16.41 -2.96 -31.73
N LYS A 45 -15.48 -2.01 -31.60
CA LYS A 45 -14.61 -1.88 -30.43
C LYS A 45 -15.40 -1.58 -29.16
N GLN A 46 -16.31 -0.60 -29.21
CA GLN A 46 -17.14 -0.20 -28.08
C GLN A 46 -18.04 -1.34 -27.58
N TYR A 47 -18.55 -2.14 -28.51
CA TYR A 47 -19.32 -3.34 -28.19
C TYR A 47 -18.48 -4.36 -27.40
N PHE A 48 -17.29 -4.72 -27.88
CA PHE A 48 -16.41 -5.63 -27.15
C PHE A 48 -15.98 -5.06 -25.80
N ASP A 49 -15.64 -3.76 -25.73
CA ASP A 49 -15.30 -3.09 -24.47
C ASP A 49 -16.46 -3.18 -23.46
N ARG A 50 -17.73 -3.08 -23.90
CA ARG A 50 -18.90 -3.26 -23.03
C ARG A 50 -19.00 -4.71 -22.54
N ILE A 51 -18.89 -5.68 -23.44
CA ILE A 51 -18.98 -7.10 -23.09
C ILE A 51 -17.87 -7.48 -22.09
N ASP A 52 -16.64 -7.04 -22.31
CA ASP A 52 -15.52 -7.33 -21.42
C ASP A 52 -15.74 -6.72 -20.04
N ARG A 53 -16.24 -5.48 -19.96
CA ARG A 53 -16.59 -4.86 -18.69
C ARG A 53 -17.67 -5.65 -17.96
N GLU A 54 -18.74 -6.02 -18.63
CA GLU A 54 -19.83 -6.80 -18.02
C GLU A 54 -19.34 -8.17 -17.55
N ALA A 55 -18.56 -8.88 -18.37
CA ALA A 55 -17.96 -10.15 -18.02
C ALA A 55 -17.03 -10.02 -16.80
N THR A 56 -16.20 -8.97 -16.73
CA THR A 56 -15.31 -8.74 -15.58
C THR A 56 -16.09 -8.49 -14.29
N VAL A 57 -17.24 -7.79 -14.36
CA VAL A 57 -18.11 -7.55 -13.21
C VAL A 57 -18.75 -8.86 -12.75
N GLU A 58 -19.32 -9.65 -13.66
CA GLU A 58 -19.95 -10.94 -13.34
C GLU A 58 -18.94 -11.94 -12.76
N VAL A 59 -17.73 -12.02 -13.32
CA VAL A 59 -16.65 -12.84 -12.76
C VAL A 59 -16.26 -12.36 -11.37
N ALA A 60 -16.15 -11.04 -11.15
CA ALA A 60 -15.83 -10.51 -9.84
C ALA A 60 -16.95 -10.79 -8.81
N GLU A 61 -18.22 -10.74 -9.21
CA GLU A 61 -19.36 -11.04 -8.34
C GLU A 61 -19.45 -12.52 -7.98
N THR A 62 -19.26 -13.41 -8.95
CA THR A 62 -19.23 -14.86 -8.73
C THR A 62 -18.08 -15.26 -7.80
N LEU A 63 -16.89 -14.67 -7.96
CA LEU A 63 -15.75 -14.87 -7.06
C LEU A 63 -15.98 -14.32 -5.65
N LYS A 64 -16.69 -13.20 -5.52
CA LYS A 64 -17.09 -12.66 -4.20
C LYS A 64 -18.14 -13.54 -3.52
N ALA A 65 -19.08 -14.10 -4.29
CA ALA A 65 -20.12 -14.99 -3.77
C ALA A 65 -19.56 -16.35 -3.35
N SER A 66 -18.60 -16.89 -4.10
CA SER A 66 -17.95 -18.16 -3.77
C SER A 66 -17.08 -18.07 -2.51
N ARG A 67 -16.37 -16.95 -2.32
CA ARG A 67 -15.52 -16.72 -1.15
C ARG A 67 -16.17 -15.78 -0.15
N LYS A 68 -16.99 -16.33 0.75
CA LYS A 68 -17.54 -15.56 1.88
C LYS A 68 -16.42 -15.10 2.82
N MET A 69 -16.38 -13.79 3.07
CA MET A 69 -15.45 -13.18 4.03
C MET A 69 -16.08 -13.21 5.43
N ARG A 70 -15.29 -13.48 6.47
CA ARG A 70 -15.74 -13.39 7.87
C ARG A 70 -16.33 -12.00 8.18
N ASP A 71 -17.48 -11.97 8.85
CA ASP A 71 -18.24 -10.74 9.09
C ASP A 71 -17.44 -9.65 9.82
N GLY A 72 -16.62 -10.03 10.81
CA GLY A 72 -15.74 -9.08 11.50
C GLY A 72 -14.76 -8.36 10.56
N ARG A 73 -14.22 -9.08 9.55
CA ARG A 73 -13.34 -8.48 8.54
C ARG A 73 -14.11 -7.57 7.59
N LYS A 74 -15.34 -7.95 7.22
CA LYS A 74 -16.24 -7.12 6.40
C LYS A 74 -16.59 -5.80 7.11
N LYS A 75 -16.95 -5.86 8.39
CA LYS A 75 -17.25 -4.69 9.22
C LYS A 75 -16.04 -3.74 9.31
N HIS A 76 -14.87 -4.27 9.66
CA HIS A 76 -13.64 -3.47 9.75
C HIS A 76 -13.26 -2.79 8.42
N LEU A 77 -13.38 -3.49 7.29
CA LEU A 77 -13.13 -2.89 5.98
C LEU A 77 -14.13 -1.78 5.64
N ASN A 78 -15.41 -1.96 6.00
CA ASN A 78 -16.44 -0.94 5.80
C ASN A 78 -16.20 0.29 6.69
N GLU A 79 -15.89 0.10 7.97
CA GLU A 79 -15.51 1.19 8.88
C GLU A 79 -14.30 1.96 8.37
N ARG A 80 -13.27 1.25 7.90
CA ARG A 80 -12.08 1.89 7.31
C ARG A 80 -12.44 2.74 6.09
N LYS A 81 -13.31 2.22 5.20
CA LYS A 81 -13.79 2.97 4.03
C LYS A 81 -14.59 4.20 4.43
N GLN A 82 -15.46 4.09 5.44
CA GLN A 82 -16.24 5.21 5.97
C GLN A 82 -15.32 6.29 6.55
N LYS A 83 -14.36 5.91 7.40
CA LYS A 83 -13.36 6.86 7.96
C LYS A 83 -12.57 7.58 6.87
N ILE A 84 -12.20 6.90 5.78
CA ILE A 84 -11.50 7.54 4.66
C ILE A 84 -12.42 8.54 3.95
N LYS A 85 -13.69 8.18 3.72
CA LYS A 85 -14.67 9.07 3.07
C LYS A 85 -14.97 10.31 3.92
N GLU A 86 -15.11 10.13 5.22
CA GLU A 86 -15.32 11.21 6.19
C GLU A 86 -14.13 12.18 6.22
N LYS A 87 -12.90 11.66 6.28
CA LYS A 87 -11.69 12.50 6.18
C LYS A 87 -11.60 13.32 4.90
N LYS A 88 -12.06 12.76 3.78
CA LYS A 88 -12.12 13.50 2.51
C LYS A 88 -13.14 14.62 2.56
N ARG A 89 -14.35 14.33 3.06
CA ARG A 89 -15.40 15.34 3.25
C ARG A 89 -14.97 16.45 4.20
N SER A 90 -14.40 16.12 5.36
CA SER A 90 -13.89 17.13 6.29
C SER A 90 -12.77 17.96 5.67
N SER A 91 -11.90 17.33 4.88
CA SER A 91 -10.87 18.06 4.14
C SER A 91 -11.44 18.97 3.05
N GLU A 92 -12.54 18.58 2.41
CA GLU A 92 -13.25 19.38 1.40
C GLU A 92 -14.03 20.54 2.06
N GLU A 93 -14.68 20.31 3.20
CA GLU A 93 -15.36 21.33 4.00
C GLU A 93 -14.36 22.41 4.49
N HIS A 94 -13.21 21.98 5.01
CA HIS A 94 -12.13 22.87 5.43
C HIS A 94 -11.18 23.30 4.29
N ALA A 95 -11.43 22.89 3.04
CA ALA A 95 -10.63 23.36 1.91
C ALA A 95 -10.89 24.84 1.60
N SER A 96 -12.10 25.32 1.95
CA SER A 96 -12.47 26.72 1.76
C SER A 96 -11.88 27.58 2.88
N PHE A 97 -11.00 28.51 2.50
CA PHE A 97 -10.46 29.52 3.43
C PHE A 97 -11.53 30.52 3.89
N ASP A 98 -12.69 30.56 3.23
CA ASP A 98 -13.79 31.47 3.58
C ASP A 98 -14.33 31.26 5.01
N SER A 99 -14.31 30.02 5.52
CA SER A 99 -14.70 29.75 6.91
C SER A 99 -13.67 30.21 7.95
N MET A 100 -12.45 30.55 7.53
CA MET A 100 -11.32 30.96 8.38
C MET A 100 -10.98 32.45 8.26
N LYS A 101 -11.75 33.21 7.45
CA LYS A 101 -11.53 34.65 7.27
C LYS A 101 -12.33 35.44 8.30
N ASP A 102 -11.66 36.35 8.99
CA ASP A 102 -12.32 37.37 9.80
C ASP A 102 -12.83 38.51 8.89
N SER A 103 -14.10 38.88 9.04
CA SER A 103 -14.66 40.06 8.36
C SER A 103 -14.43 41.29 9.22
N VAL A 104 -13.52 42.16 8.80
CA VAL A 104 -13.10 43.34 9.57
C VAL A 104 -13.36 44.61 8.75
N ARG A 105 -13.88 45.66 9.39
CA ARG A 105 -14.12 46.96 8.73
C ARG A 105 -12.84 47.79 8.68
N PHE A 106 -12.78 48.69 7.70
CA PHE A 106 -11.64 49.60 7.57
C PHE A 106 -11.62 50.59 8.75
N GLY A 107 -10.52 50.62 9.51
CA GLY A 107 -10.37 51.41 10.72
C GLY A 107 -10.39 50.59 12.02
N ASP A 108 -10.81 49.33 11.97
CA ASP A 108 -10.76 48.42 13.13
C ASP A 108 -9.34 47.85 13.29
N VAL A 109 -8.81 47.90 14.52
CA VAL A 109 -7.51 47.29 14.87
C VAL A 109 -7.74 45.84 15.29
N VAL A 110 -7.27 44.91 14.47
CA VAL A 110 -7.38 43.47 14.74
C VAL A 110 -6.25 43.03 15.67
N MET A 111 -6.55 42.05 16.52
CA MET A 111 -5.51 41.40 17.31
C MET A 111 -4.46 40.75 16.41
N GLN A 112 -3.18 40.97 16.75
CA GLN A 112 -2.08 40.32 16.07
C GLN A 112 -2.25 38.79 16.20
N PRO A 113 -2.03 38.01 15.13
CA PRO A 113 -2.06 36.56 15.24
C PRO A 113 -1.03 36.09 16.27
N PRO A 114 -1.32 35.00 17.00
CA PRO A 114 -0.41 34.47 17.99
C PRO A 114 0.94 34.13 17.35
N SER A 115 2.02 34.66 17.92
CA SER A 115 3.37 34.32 17.48
C SER A 115 3.73 32.90 17.92
N LEU A 116 4.27 32.11 17.01
CA LEU A 116 4.72 30.74 17.26
C LEU A 116 6.01 30.75 18.07
N THR A 117 5.88 30.86 19.39
CA THR A 117 7.01 30.87 20.36
C THR A 117 7.44 29.47 20.79
N ALA A 118 6.74 28.42 20.34
CA ALA A 118 6.98 27.06 20.73
C ALA A 118 8.29 26.50 20.15
N LYS A 119 9.21 26.13 21.04
CA LYS A 119 10.46 25.45 20.66
C LYS A 119 10.16 24.01 20.21
N PRO A 120 10.71 23.53 19.09
CA PRO A 120 10.53 22.14 18.69
C PRO A 120 11.10 21.20 19.76
N ARG A 121 10.34 20.15 20.13
CA ARG A 121 10.59 19.22 21.27
C ARG A 121 11.98 18.58 21.32
N LYS A 122 12.79 18.67 20.25
CA LYS A 122 14.15 18.11 20.14
C LYS A 122 15.13 19.04 19.41
N ALA A 123 14.80 20.31 19.20
CA ALA A 123 15.73 21.24 18.58
C ALA A 123 16.80 21.64 19.58
N SER A 124 18.05 21.31 19.28
CA SER A 124 19.20 21.89 19.99
C SER A 124 19.21 23.40 19.79
N GLN A 125 19.34 24.19 20.87
CA GLN A 125 19.46 25.66 20.81
C GLN A 125 20.72 26.16 20.08
N LYS A 126 21.59 25.25 19.63
CA LYS A 126 22.77 25.61 18.85
C LYS A 126 22.34 26.09 17.47
N ASN A 127 22.64 27.35 17.17
CA ASN A 127 22.54 27.92 15.83
C ASN A 127 23.40 27.07 14.89
N LYS A 128 22.75 26.20 14.11
CA LYS A 128 23.41 25.44 13.05
C LYS A 128 23.78 26.43 11.94
N GLY A 129 24.89 27.13 12.13
CA GLY A 129 25.29 28.28 11.30
C GLY A 129 26.33 29.16 11.98
N SER A 130 26.51 29.09 13.30
CA SER A 130 27.56 29.85 14.03
C SER A 130 28.94 29.19 13.95
N LYS A 131 29.31 28.64 12.79
CA LYS A 131 30.71 28.25 12.58
C LYS A 131 31.49 29.55 12.41
N THR A 132 32.45 29.81 13.28
CA THR A 132 33.39 30.90 13.09
C THR A 132 34.08 30.72 11.73
N LEU A 133 34.18 31.79 10.94
CA LEU A 133 34.84 31.70 9.64
C LEU A 133 36.29 31.28 9.86
N LEU A 134 36.85 30.50 8.92
CA LEU A 134 38.25 30.05 8.93
C LEU A 134 39.23 31.22 9.15
N LEU A 135 38.91 32.40 8.62
CA LEU A 135 39.72 33.59 8.82
C LEU A 135 39.82 34.00 10.30
N HIS A 136 38.73 33.92 11.07
CA HIS A 136 38.77 34.23 12.50
C HIS A 136 39.66 33.23 13.26
N SER A 137 39.65 31.94 12.88
CA SER A 137 40.56 30.97 13.49
C SER A 137 42.03 31.24 13.17
N LEU A 138 42.34 31.71 11.95
CA LEU A 138 43.72 32.04 11.56
C LEU A 138 44.21 33.31 12.27
N ILE A 139 43.37 34.34 12.33
CA ILE A 139 43.70 35.60 13.02
C ILE A 139 43.87 35.37 14.53
N SER A 140 43.01 34.57 15.17
CA SER A 140 43.19 34.22 16.58
C SER A 140 44.47 33.42 16.84
N GLN A 141 44.85 32.53 15.92
CA GLN A 141 46.05 31.72 16.04
C GLN A 141 47.35 32.53 15.90
N GLU A 142 47.33 33.64 15.15
CA GLU A 142 48.46 34.58 15.08
C GLU A 142 48.61 35.41 16.36
N GLN A 143 47.50 35.71 17.06
CA GLN A 143 47.53 36.47 18.31
C GLN A 143 47.93 35.62 19.53
N ASP A 144 47.72 34.31 19.49
CA ASP A 144 48.03 33.38 20.59
C ASP A 144 49.43 32.74 20.49
N THR A 145 50.35 33.27 19.66
CA THR A 145 51.73 32.76 19.52
C THR A 145 52.64 32.99 20.74
N ASN A 146 52.10 33.55 21.82
CA ASN A 146 52.67 33.45 23.17
C ASN A 146 51.65 32.77 24.08
N ILE A 147 51.58 31.44 24.08
CA ILE A 147 51.34 30.57 25.26
C ILE A 147 51.45 29.11 24.80
N ASP A 148 52.50 28.50 25.30
CA ASP A 148 52.79 27.08 25.51
C ASP A 148 51.86 26.00 24.97
N THR A 149 52.53 25.08 24.27
CA THR A 149 52.19 23.69 24.00
C THR A 149 51.23 23.01 24.99
N LYS A 150 50.28 22.26 24.41
CA LYS A 150 49.41 21.20 24.98
C LYS A 150 47.95 21.58 25.19
N ALA A 151 47.15 21.45 24.12
CA ALA A 151 45.70 21.25 24.25
C ALA A 151 45.17 20.25 23.22
N GLN A 152 45.34 18.97 23.56
CA GLN A 152 44.36 17.90 23.39
C GLN A 152 43.57 17.82 22.07
N ILE A 153 44.17 17.13 21.10
CA ILE A 153 43.43 16.32 20.13
C ILE A 153 42.75 15.20 20.92
N LYS A 154 41.49 15.38 21.32
CA LYS A 154 40.66 14.31 21.87
C LYS A 154 40.26 13.36 20.73
N THR A 155 41.11 12.38 20.47
CA THR A 155 40.71 11.15 19.80
C THR A 155 39.80 10.35 20.75
N PRO A 156 38.58 9.95 20.35
CA PRO A 156 37.82 8.99 21.13
C PRO A 156 38.51 7.63 21.03
N ALA A 157 39.09 7.20 22.15
CA ALA A 157 39.61 5.86 22.38
C ALA A 157 38.48 4.81 22.27
N ASN A 158 38.32 4.24 21.07
CA ASN A 158 37.84 2.88 20.78
C ASN A 158 37.65 2.71 19.26
N PRO A 159 38.60 2.13 18.50
CA PRO A 159 38.38 1.75 17.10
C PRO A 159 37.68 0.38 17.03
N GLY A 160 36.67 0.17 17.88
CA GLY A 160 35.79 -0.99 17.78
C GLY A 160 34.81 -0.71 16.63
N LEU A 161 34.89 -1.53 15.58
CA LEU A 161 34.11 -1.48 14.34
C LEU A 161 32.78 -0.72 14.48
N PRO A 162 32.47 0.26 13.60
CA PRO A 162 31.20 0.95 13.66
C PRO A 162 30.07 -0.08 13.66
N LYS A 163 29.21 -0.03 14.69
CA LYS A 163 28.07 -0.94 14.86
C LYS A 163 27.31 -1.01 13.54
N THR A 164 27.42 -2.14 12.84
CA THR A 164 26.78 -2.30 11.54
C THR A 164 25.27 -2.19 11.74
N LYS A 165 24.61 -1.41 10.87
CA LYS A 165 23.15 -1.31 10.87
C LYS A 165 22.59 -2.73 10.64
N LYS A 166 21.60 -3.16 11.45
CA LYS A 166 20.92 -4.44 11.23
C LYS A 166 20.31 -4.46 9.83
N ARG A 167 20.30 -5.62 9.15
CA ARG A 167 19.82 -5.76 7.76
C ARG A 167 18.41 -5.18 7.51
N LYS A 168 17.50 -5.27 8.49
CA LYS A 168 16.14 -4.71 8.43
C LYS A 168 16.08 -3.17 8.44
N HIS A 169 17.17 -2.50 8.82
CA HIS A 169 17.29 -1.04 8.87
C HIS A 169 18.16 -0.49 7.72
N MET A 170 18.56 -1.33 6.78
CA MET A 170 19.32 -0.94 5.60
C MET A 170 18.39 -0.60 4.44
N SER A 171 18.71 0.47 3.71
CA SER A 171 18.05 0.80 2.44
C SER A 171 18.26 -0.34 1.42
N ALA A 172 17.43 -0.39 0.37
CA ALA A 172 17.54 -1.43 -0.65
C ALA A 172 18.92 -1.43 -1.34
N LEU A 173 19.46 -0.24 -1.63
CA LEU A 173 20.78 -0.05 -2.23
C LEU A 173 21.91 -0.48 -1.30
N GLU A 174 21.83 -0.14 -0.01
CA GLU A 174 22.80 -0.59 1.00
C GLU A 174 22.78 -2.12 1.17
N ARG A 175 21.59 -2.75 1.11
CA ARG A 175 21.46 -4.22 1.16
C ARG A 175 22.11 -4.88 -0.05
N ASP A 176 21.85 -4.37 -1.24
CA ASP A 176 22.43 -4.87 -2.48
C ASP A 176 23.95 -4.79 -2.48
N LYS A 177 24.53 -3.67 -2.02
CA LYS A 177 25.99 -3.53 -1.85
C LYS A 177 26.56 -4.56 -0.87
N ALA A 178 25.94 -4.73 0.30
CA ALA A 178 26.40 -5.68 1.30
C ALA A 178 26.32 -7.14 0.80
N ASP A 179 25.26 -7.50 0.08
CA ASP A 179 25.09 -8.83 -0.49
C ASP A 179 26.14 -9.09 -1.61
N LYS A 180 26.44 -8.10 -2.46
CA LYS A 180 27.53 -8.17 -3.46
C LYS A 180 28.92 -8.35 -2.84
N GLU A 181 29.22 -7.61 -1.78
CA GLU A 181 30.50 -7.75 -1.06
C GLU A 181 30.64 -9.15 -0.44
N ARG A 182 29.55 -9.67 0.13
CA ARG A 182 29.50 -11.04 0.68
C ARG A 182 29.74 -12.09 -0.41
N GLU A 183 29.09 -11.97 -1.55
CA GLU A 183 29.29 -12.89 -2.68
C GLU A 183 30.73 -12.88 -3.18
N ARG A 184 31.32 -11.69 -3.33
CA ARG A 184 32.73 -11.53 -3.69
C ARG A 184 33.67 -12.23 -2.71
N ALA A 185 33.44 -12.06 -1.41
CA ALA A 185 34.24 -12.72 -0.36
C ALA A 185 34.09 -14.25 -0.40
N ILE A 186 32.87 -14.76 -0.60
CA ILE A 186 32.61 -16.21 -0.71
C ILE A 186 33.33 -16.78 -1.95
N MET A 187 33.27 -16.11 -3.09
CA MET A 187 33.96 -16.57 -4.30
C MET A 187 35.47 -16.61 -4.12
N ALA A 188 36.06 -15.55 -3.56
CA ALA A 188 37.49 -15.50 -3.26
C ALA A 188 37.91 -16.63 -2.32
N TYR A 189 37.13 -16.88 -1.26
CA TYR A 189 37.39 -18.00 -0.33
C TYR A 189 37.31 -19.36 -1.01
N ARG A 190 36.32 -19.58 -1.89
CA ARG A 190 36.18 -20.83 -2.65
C ARG A 190 37.37 -21.08 -3.56
N GLN A 191 37.86 -20.04 -4.24
CA GLN A 191 39.04 -20.12 -5.10
C GLN A 191 40.29 -20.47 -4.28
N LEU A 192 40.54 -19.76 -3.18
CA LEU A 192 41.67 -20.03 -2.29
C LEU A 192 41.62 -21.46 -1.72
N ARG A 193 40.43 -21.94 -1.35
CA ARG A 193 40.24 -23.31 -0.86
C ARG A 193 40.51 -24.35 -1.94
N LYS A 194 40.12 -24.09 -3.19
CA LYS A 194 40.40 -24.97 -4.33
C LYS A 194 41.91 -25.07 -4.59
N GLN A 195 42.62 -23.94 -4.60
CA GLN A 195 44.07 -23.89 -4.76
C GLN A 195 44.79 -24.71 -3.68
N ARG A 196 44.45 -24.50 -2.39
CA ARG A 196 45.03 -25.27 -1.28
C ARG A 196 44.79 -26.78 -1.37
N LEU A 197 43.71 -27.21 -2.03
CA LEU A 197 43.44 -28.64 -2.22
C LEU A 197 44.27 -29.22 -3.37
N GLN A 198 44.47 -28.45 -4.44
CA GLN A 198 45.34 -28.83 -5.56
C GLN A 198 46.80 -28.94 -5.11
N GLU A 199 47.31 -27.96 -4.36
CA GLU A 199 48.66 -27.99 -3.77
C GLU A 199 48.87 -29.23 -2.89
N LYS A 200 47.86 -29.64 -2.12
CA LYS A 200 47.92 -30.86 -1.30
C LYS A 200 47.92 -32.14 -2.12
N ASN A 201 47.24 -32.16 -3.26
CA ASN A 201 47.17 -33.33 -4.13
C ASN A 201 48.42 -33.46 -5.02
N GLU A 202 49.11 -32.34 -5.31
CA GLU A 202 50.36 -32.31 -6.07
C GLU A 202 51.60 -32.59 -5.20
N ALA A 203 51.48 -32.43 -3.88
CA ALA A 203 52.54 -32.70 -2.91
C ALA A 203 52.57 -34.15 -2.37
N VAL A 204 51.70 -35.04 -2.90
CA VAL A 204 51.64 -36.48 -2.62
C VAL A 204 52.06 -37.23 -3.88
#